data_AF-A0A954K7B0-F1
#
_entry.id   AF-A0A954K7B0-F1
#
_cell.length_a   1.000
_cell.length_b   1.000
_cell.length_c   1.000
_cell.angle_alpha   90.00
_cell.angle_beta   90.00
_cell.angle_gamma   90.00
#
_symmetry.space_group_name_H-M   'P 1'
#
loop_
_entity.id
_entity.type
_entity.pdbx_description
1 polymer ?
#
loop_
_entity_poly.entity_id
_entity_poly.type
_entity_poly.pdbx_seq_one_letter_code
_entity_poly.pdbx_strand_id
1 'polypeptide(L)'
;MIEFFSKLFDTSDYPARWNCGNWTSGEGWLHILSDIGTWSAYTAIPVVLIYFTYKRRDVPYTRLFGLFAAFILLCGTVHLVEAVIFWYPIYRISGLLKLATAVVSWTTVIILIKYMPRLLQLPSIAATNKRLLEEVEQRKGIERDLRWMQSRYEAFLTGTSSIIWTTDPRGNFIVPQVSWQRFTGQAWEDHQGEGWLKAVLPEDRAELAALWSKPAGKQSSYRVHGHIWHAESESYRPVITEAVPVFDQEGQILEWVGTVSDIHEQRMAEESLSAAEAESSRQKRELELIYDTAPVGMGLVDREYRYLRINDTLARINGIPREEHLGRVCFELVPGIADRLKPLYEQVFQTGQAVKNHEVRGKTPASDKERCWLVNYHPMTHKNGEVWGVSSTVQDITARKEMEEALRESEQKASQANLAKSEFLANMSHEIRTPMAAVLGYADVLLGHLTDPDNLNCVMIMKRNG
;
A
#
# COMPACT_ATOMS: atom_id res chain seq x y z
N MET A 1 72.22 81.94 -1.84
CA MET A 1 70.84 81.51 -2.15
C MET A 1 69.98 82.67 -2.64
N ILE A 2 69.96 83.82 -1.95
CA ILE A 2 69.21 85.03 -2.35
C ILE A 2 69.62 85.54 -3.75
N GLU A 3 70.92 85.55 -4.07
CA GLU A 3 71.45 85.98 -5.37
C GLU A 3 71.03 85.08 -6.55
N PHE A 4 70.88 83.77 -6.31
CA PHE A 4 70.43 82.82 -7.34
C PHE A 4 68.97 83.08 -7.74
N PHE A 5 68.10 83.33 -6.76
CA PHE A 5 66.68 83.58 -7.01
C PHE A 5 66.41 84.98 -7.56
N SER A 6 67.22 85.99 -7.21
CA SER A 6 67.10 87.34 -7.80
C SER A 6 67.48 87.38 -9.28
N LYS A 7 68.31 86.43 -9.76
CA LYS A 7 68.75 86.30 -11.16
C LYS A 7 68.06 85.15 -11.92
N LEU A 8 66.91 84.69 -11.46
CA LEU A 8 66.31 83.45 -11.97
C LEU A 8 65.98 83.50 -13.48
N PHE A 9 65.52 84.65 -13.96
CA PHE A 9 65.21 84.92 -15.38
C PHE A 9 66.30 85.72 -16.09
N ASP A 10 67.35 86.12 -15.36
CA ASP A 10 68.49 86.84 -15.94
C ASP A 10 69.37 85.85 -16.70
N THR A 11 69.51 86.09 -18.00
CA THR A 11 70.25 85.26 -18.95
C THR A 11 71.59 85.85 -19.36
N SER A 12 71.95 87.05 -18.87
CA SER A 12 73.16 87.78 -19.28
C SER A 12 74.47 87.03 -19.00
N ASP A 13 74.47 86.18 -17.98
CA ASP A 13 75.64 85.42 -17.54
C ASP A 13 75.95 84.19 -18.43
N TYR A 14 75.07 83.82 -19.37
CA TYR A 14 75.19 82.56 -20.14
C TYR A 14 74.91 82.76 -21.65
N PRO A 15 75.67 82.11 -22.54
CA PRO A 15 75.35 82.12 -23.97
C PRO A 15 74.20 81.17 -24.33
N ALA A 16 73.39 81.56 -25.32
CA ALA A 16 72.40 80.68 -25.95
C ALA A 16 73.09 79.42 -26.52
N ARG A 17 72.43 78.25 -26.47
CA ARG A 17 73.11 76.97 -26.78
C ARG A 17 73.64 76.89 -28.21
N TRP A 18 73.01 77.56 -29.18
CA TRP A 18 73.56 77.68 -30.53
C TRP A 18 74.98 78.28 -30.56
N ASN A 19 75.29 79.15 -29.60
CA ASN A 19 76.60 79.81 -29.47
C ASN A 19 77.54 79.06 -28.50
N CYS A 20 77.07 77.97 -27.88
CA CYS A 20 77.85 77.11 -27.00
C CYS A 20 78.43 75.93 -27.79
N GLY A 21 79.52 76.15 -28.53
CA GLY A 21 80.20 75.13 -29.35
C GLY A 21 79.88 75.23 -30.84
N ASN A 22 80.48 74.34 -31.65
CA ASN A 22 80.35 74.35 -33.12
C ASN A 22 79.21 73.44 -33.59
N TRP A 23 77.95 73.83 -33.34
CA TRP A 23 76.77 73.06 -33.77
C TRP A 23 76.54 73.16 -35.28
N THR A 24 76.32 72.03 -35.95
CA THR A 24 75.71 72.04 -37.29
C THR A 24 74.20 72.25 -37.19
N SER A 25 73.58 72.78 -38.24
CA SER A 25 72.12 72.95 -38.29
C SER A 25 71.37 71.63 -38.07
N GLY A 26 71.91 70.52 -38.58
CA GLY A 26 71.31 69.19 -38.42
C GLY A 26 71.34 68.71 -36.96
N GLU A 27 72.47 68.86 -36.27
CA GLU A 27 72.62 68.43 -34.87
C GLU A 27 71.72 69.24 -33.93
N GLY A 28 71.68 70.57 -34.08
CA GLY A 28 70.84 71.41 -33.21
C GLY A 28 69.35 71.16 -33.41
N TRP A 29 68.87 71.07 -34.67
CA TRP A 29 67.46 70.76 -34.93
C TRP A 29 67.07 69.36 -34.49
N LEU A 30 67.99 68.38 -34.54
CA LEU A 30 67.73 67.04 -34.00
C LEU A 30 67.44 67.08 -32.50
N HIS A 31 68.24 67.80 -31.72
CA HIS A 31 68.01 67.97 -30.28
C HIS A 31 66.70 68.71 -30.01
N ILE A 32 66.45 69.83 -30.68
CA ILE A 32 65.23 70.63 -30.52
C ILE A 32 63.97 69.80 -30.82
N LEU A 33 63.93 69.12 -31.97
CA LEU A 33 62.77 68.32 -32.37
C LEU A 33 62.57 67.12 -31.45
N SER A 34 63.66 66.51 -30.98
CA SER A 34 63.61 65.41 -30.00
C SER A 34 63.04 65.89 -28.67
N ASP A 35 63.53 67.01 -28.14
CA ASP A 35 63.06 67.59 -26.88
C ASP A 35 61.59 68.04 -26.96
N ILE A 36 61.17 68.66 -28.06
CA ILE A 36 59.76 69.03 -28.29
C ILE A 36 58.89 67.77 -28.40
N GLY A 37 59.37 66.75 -29.12
CA GLY A 37 58.71 65.45 -29.24
C GLY A 37 58.51 64.79 -27.88
N THR A 38 59.57 64.69 -27.07
CA THR A 38 59.51 64.14 -25.71
C THR A 38 58.59 64.96 -24.81
N TRP A 39 58.67 66.29 -24.83
CA TRP A 39 57.77 67.16 -24.06
C TRP A 39 56.31 66.94 -24.44
N SER A 40 55.98 66.83 -25.72
CA SER A 40 54.60 66.63 -26.18
C SER A 40 54.03 65.29 -25.65
N ALA A 41 54.82 64.22 -25.72
CA ALA A 41 54.44 62.91 -25.19
C ALA A 41 54.29 62.94 -23.66
N TYR A 42 55.22 63.60 -22.97
CA TYR A 42 55.22 63.70 -21.50
C TYR A 42 54.17 64.68 -20.98
N THR A 43 53.57 65.50 -21.84
CA THR A 43 52.37 66.28 -21.51
C THR A 43 51.10 65.48 -21.78
N ALA A 44 51.07 64.70 -22.87
CA ALA A 44 49.90 63.89 -23.24
C ALA A 44 49.65 62.70 -22.28
N ILE A 45 50.70 61.98 -21.85
CA ILE A 45 50.57 60.81 -20.97
C ILE A 45 49.86 61.16 -19.64
N PRO A 46 50.27 62.21 -18.89
CA PRO A 46 49.55 62.66 -17.70
C PRO A 46 48.08 62.98 -17.94
N VAL A 47 47.74 63.63 -19.07
CA VAL A 47 46.34 63.95 -19.42
C VAL A 47 45.51 62.67 -19.55
N VAL A 48 46.05 61.65 -20.23
CA VAL A 48 45.38 60.35 -20.38
C VAL A 48 45.24 59.63 -19.03
N LEU A 49 46.27 59.65 -18.18
CA LEU A 49 46.23 59.04 -16.84
C LEU A 49 45.20 59.73 -15.93
N ILE A 50 45.12 61.07 -15.97
CA ILE A 50 44.12 61.84 -15.23
C ILE A 50 42.71 61.51 -15.74
N TYR A 51 42.50 61.44 -17.06
CA TYR A 51 41.22 61.03 -17.64
C TYR A 51 40.81 59.61 -17.21
N PHE A 52 41.75 58.65 -17.25
CA PHE A 52 41.51 57.27 -16.83
C PHE A 52 41.08 57.19 -15.36
N THR A 53 41.83 57.85 -14.46
CA THR A 53 41.51 57.85 -13.02
C THR A 53 40.25 58.64 -12.68
N TYR A 54 39.90 59.65 -13.47
CA TYR A 54 38.63 60.36 -13.33
C TYR A 54 37.43 59.48 -13.72
N LYS A 55 37.55 58.72 -14.82
CA LYS A 55 36.46 57.87 -15.33
C LYS A 55 36.30 56.57 -14.54
N ARG A 56 37.40 56.04 -14.00
CA ARG A 56 37.45 54.74 -13.32
C ARG A 56 37.56 54.94 -11.80
N ARG A 57 36.44 54.80 -11.08
CA ARG A 57 36.33 55.04 -9.63
C ARG A 57 36.82 53.90 -8.74
N ASP A 58 37.04 52.70 -9.29
CA ASP A 58 37.55 51.51 -8.58
C ASP A 58 39.08 51.43 -8.53
N VAL A 59 39.81 52.46 -8.98
CA VAL A 59 41.27 52.45 -8.97
C VAL A 59 41.78 52.72 -7.54
N PRO A 60 42.43 51.73 -6.89
CA PRO A 60 42.97 51.94 -5.56
C PRO A 60 44.16 52.91 -5.63
N TYR A 61 44.32 53.75 -4.61
CA TYR A 61 45.45 54.67 -4.46
C TYR A 61 45.59 55.70 -5.60
N THR A 62 44.51 56.38 -5.98
CA THR A 62 44.49 57.46 -7.00
C THR A 62 45.59 58.52 -6.83
N ARG A 63 46.03 58.79 -5.59
CA ARG A 63 47.13 59.71 -5.28
C ARG A 63 48.47 59.28 -5.89
N LEU A 64 48.71 57.97 -6.07
CA LEU A 64 49.90 57.45 -6.77
C LEU A 64 49.92 57.93 -8.22
N PHE A 65 48.81 57.76 -8.94
CA PHE A 65 48.67 58.20 -10.32
C PHE A 65 48.89 59.71 -10.47
N GLY A 66 48.47 60.51 -9.49
CA GLY A 66 48.78 61.93 -9.42
C GLY A 66 50.29 62.23 -9.30
N LEU A 67 51.02 61.44 -8.51
CA LEU A 67 52.49 61.55 -8.40
C LEU A 67 53.20 61.12 -9.70
N PHE A 68 52.73 60.04 -10.34
CA PHE A 68 53.22 59.62 -11.67
C PHE A 68 53.00 60.73 -12.70
N ALA A 69 51.78 61.27 -12.76
CA ALA A 69 51.45 62.38 -13.65
C ALA A 69 52.35 63.60 -13.38
N ALA A 70 52.53 63.99 -12.11
CA ALA A 70 53.33 65.14 -11.73
C ALA A 70 54.82 65.01 -12.12
N PHE A 71 55.47 63.86 -11.87
CA PHE A 71 56.88 63.72 -12.24
C PHE A 71 57.07 63.66 -13.76
N ILE A 72 56.16 63.00 -14.50
CA ILE A 72 56.24 62.92 -15.97
C ILE A 72 56.10 64.32 -16.57
N LEU A 73 55.17 65.13 -16.06
CA LEU A 73 54.98 66.52 -16.49
C LEU A 73 56.20 67.40 -16.19
N LEU A 74 56.79 67.27 -14.99
CA LEU A 74 58.01 68.00 -14.62
C LEU A 74 59.19 67.61 -15.52
N CYS A 75 59.37 66.31 -15.77
CA CYS A 75 60.40 65.79 -16.67
C CYS A 75 60.19 66.31 -18.11
N GLY A 76 58.94 66.28 -18.60
CA GLY A 76 58.60 66.82 -19.91
C GLY A 76 58.90 68.32 -20.01
N THR A 77 58.59 69.07 -18.95
CA THR A 77 58.86 70.51 -18.88
C THR A 77 60.37 70.81 -18.92
N VAL A 78 61.22 69.93 -18.36
CA VAL A 78 62.68 70.05 -18.53
C VAL A 78 63.04 70.00 -20.01
N HIS A 79 62.52 69.04 -20.78
CA HIS A 79 62.79 68.95 -22.23
C HIS A 79 62.33 70.20 -23.00
N LEU A 80 61.16 70.75 -22.67
CA LEU A 80 60.72 72.01 -23.28
C LEU A 80 61.72 73.15 -23.02
N VAL A 81 62.20 73.25 -21.78
CA VAL A 81 63.19 74.26 -21.39
C VAL A 81 64.54 74.02 -22.07
N GLU A 82 64.98 72.77 -22.21
CA GLU A 82 66.20 72.40 -22.94
C GLU A 82 66.14 72.79 -24.42
N ALA A 83 64.97 72.62 -25.07
CA ALA A 83 64.74 73.11 -26.43
C ALA A 83 64.79 74.64 -26.49
N VAL A 84 64.17 75.35 -25.53
CA VAL A 84 64.16 76.82 -25.47
C VAL A 84 65.57 77.39 -25.23
N ILE A 85 66.43 76.67 -24.49
CA ILE A 85 67.82 77.07 -24.20
C ILE A 85 68.69 77.26 -25.46
N PHE A 86 68.29 76.68 -26.59
CA PHE A 86 68.91 77.00 -27.88
C PHE A 86 68.85 78.48 -28.24
N TRP A 87 67.78 79.18 -27.88
CA TRP A 87 67.62 80.61 -28.15
C TRP A 87 67.74 81.48 -26.88
N TYR A 88 67.20 81.02 -25.75
CA TYR A 88 67.14 81.78 -24.50
C TYR A 88 67.81 81.00 -23.37
N PRO A 89 69.02 81.39 -22.90
CA PRO A 89 69.83 80.56 -22.02
C PRO A 89 69.39 80.56 -20.55
N ILE A 90 68.18 80.04 -20.30
CA ILE A 90 67.54 79.93 -18.98
C ILE A 90 68.03 78.71 -18.18
N TYR A 91 69.35 78.53 -18.07
CA TYR A 91 69.98 77.38 -17.40
C TYR A 91 69.61 77.25 -15.91
N ARG A 92 69.36 78.38 -15.21
CA ARG A 92 68.94 78.38 -13.80
C ARG A 92 67.57 77.73 -13.61
N ILE A 93 66.63 78.01 -14.53
CA ILE A 93 65.30 77.40 -14.55
C ILE A 93 65.40 75.92 -14.87
N SER A 94 66.22 75.53 -15.86
CA SER A 94 66.49 74.11 -16.15
C SER A 94 67.03 73.38 -14.91
N GLY A 95 67.99 73.98 -14.18
CA GLY A 95 68.54 73.41 -12.95
C GLY A 95 67.49 73.23 -11.85
N LEU A 96 66.61 74.22 -11.62
CA LEU A 96 65.52 74.09 -10.66
C LEU A 96 64.51 73.02 -11.07
N LEU A 97 64.14 72.96 -12.35
CA LEU A 97 63.22 71.93 -12.85
C LEU A 97 63.82 70.53 -12.74
N LYS A 98 65.12 70.36 -13.00
CA LYS A 98 65.84 69.10 -12.79
C LYS A 98 65.84 68.70 -11.31
N LEU A 99 66.09 69.64 -10.40
CA LEU A 99 66.02 69.39 -8.95
C LEU A 99 64.60 69.01 -8.50
N ALA A 100 63.58 69.77 -8.94
CA ALA A 100 62.18 69.47 -8.65
C ALA A 100 61.79 68.08 -9.17
N THR A 101 62.20 67.74 -10.40
CA THR A 101 61.98 66.42 -11.01
C THR A 101 62.65 65.32 -10.18
N ALA A 102 63.88 65.53 -9.70
CA ALA A 102 64.58 64.58 -8.84
C ALA A 102 63.87 64.36 -7.50
N VAL A 103 63.40 65.44 -6.85
CA VAL A 103 62.65 65.36 -5.59
C VAL A 103 61.34 64.60 -5.76
N VAL A 104 60.55 64.93 -6.79
CA VAL A 104 59.27 64.26 -7.04
C VAL A 104 59.48 62.80 -7.46
N SER A 105 60.52 62.50 -8.25
CA SER A 105 60.87 61.14 -8.66
C SER A 105 61.24 60.27 -7.45
N TRP A 106 62.14 60.73 -6.58
CA TRP A 106 62.51 59.99 -5.38
C TRP A 106 61.36 59.84 -4.39
N THR A 107 60.52 60.87 -4.25
CA THR A 107 59.28 60.79 -3.46
C THR A 107 58.36 59.69 -4.01
N THR A 108 58.23 59.61 -5.34
CA THR A 108 57.43 58.58 -6.01
C THR A 108 57.99 57.17 -5.73
N VAL A 109 59.32 56.98 -5.79
CA VAL A 109 59.96 55.68 -5.46
C VAL A 109 59.69 55.26 -4.02
N ILE A 110 59.90 56.14 -3.04
CA ILE A 110 59.69 55.84 -1.62
C ILE A 110 58.23 55.44 -1.37
N ILE A 111 57.31 56.19 -1.96
CA ILE A 111 55.88 55.93 -1.84
C ILE A 111 55.52 54.58 -2.50
N LEU A 112 56.08 54.27 -3.68
CA LEU A 112 55.84 52.98 -4.35
C LEU A 112 56.33 51.81 -3.51
N ILE A 113 57.55 51.87 -2.97
CA ILE A 113 58.09 50.81 -2.11
C ILE A 113 57.19 50.60 -0.88
N LYS A 114 56.68 51.69 -0.29
CA LYS A 114 55.76 51.63 0.85
C LYS A 114 54.40 50.99 0.51
N TYR A 115 53.86 51.26 -0.68
CA TYR A 115 52.54 50.75 -1.08
C TYR A 115 52.58 49.42 -1.83
N MET A 116 53.73 48.99 -2.36
CA MET A 116 53.88 47.74 -3.13
C MET A 116 53.35 46.50 -2.40
N PRO A 117 53.64 46.26 -1.11
CA PRO A 117 53.13 45.08 -0.41
C PRO A 117 51.59 45.03 -0.37
N ARG A 118 50.94 46.18 -0.25
CA ARG A 118 49.47 46.27 -0.23
C ARG A 118 48.86 46.07 -1.61
N LEU A 119 49.53 46.54 -2.66
CA LEU A 119 49.09 46.33 -4.05
C LEU A 119 49.13 44.84 -4.42
N LEU A 120 50.13 44.10 -3.95
CA LEU A 120 50.26 42.65 -4.17
C LEU A 120 49.24 41.81 -3.38
N GLN A 121 48.64 42.37 -2.32
CA GLN A 121 47.60 41.71 -1.52
C GLN A 121 46.19 41.88 -2.09
N LEU A 122 46.00 42.78 -3.07
CA LEU A 122 44.69 42.96 -3.67
C LEU A 122 44.28 41.69 -4.41
N PRO A 123 43.10 41.13 -4.11
CA PRO A 123 42.63 39.94 -4.78
C PRO A 123 42.51 40.23 -6.28
N SER A 124 43.05 39.33 -7.09
CA SER A 124 42.82 39.37 -8.54
C SER A 124 41.31 39.36 -8.79
N ILE A 125 40.83 40.22 -9.69
CA ILE A 125 39.41 40.27 -10.10
C ILE A 125 38.92 38.87 -10.52
N ALA A 126 39.79 38.07 -11.14
CA ALA A 126 39.49 36.69 -11.51
C ALA A 126 39.23 35.78 -10.30
N ALA A 127 39.98 35.95 -9.21
CA ALA A 127 39.78 35.19 -7.98
C ALA A 127 38.48 35.57 -7.26
N THR A 128 38.16 36.86 -7.20
CA THR A 128 36.89 37.34 -6.64
C THR A 128 35.69 36.83 -7.45
N ASN A 129 35.77 36.90 -8.78
CA ASN A 129 34.71 36.39 -9.65
C ASN A 129 34.53 34.87 -9.48
N LYS A 130 35.61 34.10 -9.37
CA LYS A 130 35.52 32.66 -9.10
C LYS A 130 34.79 32.38 -7.77
N ARG A 131 35.16 33.08 -6.70
CA ARG A 131 34.49 32.93 -5.39
C ARG A 131 33.02 33.29 -5.44
N LEU A 132 32.65 34.36 -6.16
CA LEU A 132 31.25 34.75 -6.34
C LEU A 132 30.45 33.70 -7.11
N LEU A 133 31.03 33.10 -8.15
CA LEU A 133 30.38 32.03 -8.89
C LEU A 133 30.16 30.79 -8.02
N GLU A 134 31.14 30.42 -7.21
CA GLU A 134 31.02 29.31 -6.24
C GLU A 134 29.91 29.57 -5.21
N GLU A 135 29.84 30.78 -4.65
CA GLU A 135 28.78 31.14 -3.68
C GLU A 135 27.38 31.14 -4.32
N VAL A 136 27.25 31.64 -5.55
CA VAL A 136 25.97 31.62 -6.29
C VAL A 136 25.52 30.19 -6.59
N GLU A 137 26.44 29.31 -7.01
CA GLU A 137 26.09 27.91 -7.29
C GLU A 137 25.66 27.18 -6.01
N GLN A 138 26.36 27.43 -4.90
CA GLN A 138 25.97 26.87 -3.60
C GLN A 138 24.57 27.31 -3.17
N ARG A 139 24.26 28.62 -3.27
CA ARG A 139 22.92 29.15 -2.95
C ARG A 139 21.84 28.53 -3.84
N LYS A 140 22.11 28.37 -5.15
CA LYS A 140 21.17 27.74 -6.08
C LYS A 140 20.96 26.25 -5.81
N GLY A 141 21.97 25.55 -5.28
CA GLY A 141 21.84 24.16 -4.84
C GLY A 141 20.87 24.04 -3.67
N ILE A 142 21.09 24.83 -2.61
CA ILE A 142 20.22 24.85 -1.42
C ILE A 142 18.78 25.22 -1.79
N GLU A 143 18.58 26.21 -2.67
CA GLU A 143 17.24 26.62 -3.10
C GLU A 143 16.53 25.50 -3.89
N ARG A 144 17.25 24.77 -4.75
CA ARG A 144 16.71 23.61 -5.47
C ARG A 144 16.31 22.49 -4.53
N ASP A 145 17.16 22.16 -3.56
CA ASP A 145 16.90 21.11 -2.59
C ASP A 145 15.69 21.46 -1.71
N LEU A 146 15.58 22.72 -1.29
CA LEU A 146 14.43 23.21 -0.54
C LEU A 146 13.14 23.08 -1.35
N ARG A 147 13.13 23.54 -2.61
CA ARG A 147 11.97 23.41 -3.50
C ARG A 147 11.59 21.95 -3.74
N TRP A 148 12.58 21.08 -3.95
CA TRP A 148 12.36 19.64 -4.12
C TRP A 148 11.72 19.01 -2.88
N MET A 149 12.22 19.33 -1.68
CA MET A 149 11.62 18.88 -0.42
C MET A 149 10.19 19.41 -0.26
N GLN A 150 9.94 20.68 -0.60
CA GLN A 150 8.62 21.30 -0.52
C GLN A 150 7.61 20.62 -1.45
N SER A 151 7.95 20.44 -2.73
CA SER A 151 7.08 19.76 -3.70
C SER A 151 6.84 18.30 -3.32
N ARG A 152 7.86 17.61 -2.78
CA ARG A 152 7.71 16.23 -2.29
C ARG A 152 6.78 16.18 -1.07
N TYR A 153 6.90 17.14 -0.16
CA TYR A 153 6.00 17.26 1.00
C TYR A 153 4.55 17.48 0.55
N GLU A 154 4.30 18.44 -0.35
CA GLU A 154 2.96 18.67 -0.91
C GLU A 154 2.37 17.44 -1.62
N ALA A 155 3.19 16.71 -2.38
CA ALA A 155 2.76 15.47 -3.03
C ALA A 155 2.38 14.38 -2.02
N PHE A 156 3.14 14.22 -0.92
CA PHE A 156 2.77 13.32 0.16
C PHE A 156 1.47 13.73 0.85
N LEU A 157 1.30 15.03 1.13
CA LEU A 157 0.06 15.55 1.72
C LEU A 157 -1.14 15.31 0.81
N THR A 158 -0.96 15.44 -0.50
CA THR A 158 -2.06 15.30 -1.48
C THR A 158 -2.40 13.84 -1.75
N GLY A 159 -1.39 12.98 -1.89
CA GLY A 159 -1.53 11.57 -2.26
C GLY A 159 -1.97 10.65 -1.12
N THR A 160 -1.83 11.09 0.13
CA THR A 160 -2.35 10.35 1.29
C THR A 160 -3.81 10.75 1.54
N SER A 161 -4.71 9.78 1.67
CA SER A 161 -6.12 10.04 2.02
C SER A 161 -6.31 10.48 3.47
N SER A 162 -5.28 10.36 4.31
CA SER A 162 -5.29 10.84 5.68
C SER A 162 -5.33 12.36 5.74
N ILE A 163 -6.10 12.88 6.69
CA ILE A 163 -6.10 14.29 7.04
C ILE A 163 -4.81 14.56 7.80
N ILE A 164 -4.05 15.57 7.40
CA ILE A 164 -2.84 15.99 8.12
C ILE A 164 -3.12 17.34 8.76
N TRP A 165 -2.71 17.48 10.01
CA TRP A 165 -2.88 18.71 10.75
C TRP A 165 -1.61 19.11 11.49
N THR A 166 -1.42 20.43 11.65
CA THR A 166 -0.30 21.00 12.40
C THR A 166 -0.76 22.08 13.38
N THR A 167 -0.14 22.15 14.54
CA THR A 167 -0.44 23.16 15.57
C THR A 167 0.82 23.75 16.18
N ASP A 168 0.68 24.91 16.83
CA ASP A 168 1.72 25.49 17.67
C ASP A 168 2.04 24.57 18.90
N PRO A 169 3.06 24.89 19.71
CA PRO A 169 3.40 24.09 20.90
C PRO A 169 2.28 23.99 21.95
N ARG A 170 1.26 24.85 21.86
CA ARG A 170 0.09 24.90 22.76
C ARG A 170 -1.13 24.18 22.18
N GLY A 171 -1.05 23.62 20.97
CA GLY A 171 -2.14 22.92 20.31
C GLY A 171 -3.08 23.80 19.47
N ASN A 172 -2.71 25.05 19.19
CA ASN A 172 -3.54 25.94 18.36
C ASN A 172 -3.20 25.78 16.87
N PHE A 173 -4.23 25.72 16.01
CA PHE A 173 -4.03 25.81 14.57
C PHE A 173 -3.57 27.21 14.19
N ILE A 174 -2.38 27.31 13.60
CA ILE A 174 -1.78 28.57 13.14
C ILE A 174 -1.91 28.78 11.63
N VAL A 175 -2.23 27.72 10.88
CA VAL A 175 -2.41 27.73 9.43
C VAL A 175 -3.68 26.97 9.02
N PRO A 176 -4.29 27.29 7.86
CA PRO A 176 -5.43 26.53 7.34
C PRO A 176 -5.13 25.05 7.14
N GLN A 177 -5.99 24.18 7.69
CA GLN A 177 -5.82 22.73 7.60
C GLN A 177 -6.52 22.20 6.34
N VAL A 178 -5.87 22.31 5.18
CA VAL A 178 -6.49 22.02 3.87
C VAL A 178 -7.11 20.62 3.79
N SER A 179 -6.40 19.59 4.27
CA SER A 179 -6.92 18.22 4.26
C SER A 179 -8.15 18.05 5.15
N TRP A 180 -8.25 18.81 6.25
CA TRP A 180 -9.43 18.82 7.12
C TRP A 180 -10.63 19.44 6.42
N GLN A 181 -10.44 20.57 5.73
CA GLN A 181 -11.49 21.21 4.93
C GLN A 181 -12.00 20.28 3.84
N ARG A 182 -11.09 19.59 3.13
CA ARG A 182 -11.44 18.63 2.08
C ARG A 182 -12.30 17.49 2.60
N PHE A 183 -11.96 16.94 3.77
CA PHE A 183 -12.65 15.80 4.35
C PHE A 183 -13.98 16.18 5.00
N THR A 184 -13.99 17.25 5.80
CA THR A 184 -15.16 17.66 6.61
C THR A 184 -16.07 18.68 5.94
N GLY A 185 -15.59 19.35 4.88
CA GLY A 185 -16.27 20.50 4.28
C GLY A 185 -16.22 21.78 5.12
N GLN A 186 -15.57 21.75 6.29
CA GLN A 186 -15.52 22.89 7.21
C GLN A 186 -14.52 23.95 6.73
N ALA A 187 -14.97 25.19 6.50
CA ALA A 187 -14.10 26.31 6.12
C ALA A 187 -13.10 26.67 7.23
N TRP A 188 -12.03 27.42 6.90
CA TRP A 188 -10.95 27.75 7.85
C TRP A 188 -11.48 28.54 9.03
N GLU A 189 -12.31 29.51 8.73
CA GLU A 189 -13.00 30.39 9.65
C GLU A 189 -13.84 29.61 10.67
N ASP A 190 -14.35 28.43 10.29
CA ASP A 190 -15.21 27.60 11.12
C ASP A 190 -14.47 26.57 11.97
N HIS A 191 -13.25 26.16 11.59
CA HIS A 191 -12.47 25.14 12.30
C HIS A 191 -11.26 25.66 13.09
N GLN A 192 -10.95 26.96 12.98
CA GLN A 192 -9.97 27.63 13.83
C GLN A 192 -10.28 27.48 15.33
N GLY A 193 -9.24 27.52 16.17
CA GLY A 193 -9.37 27.38 17.62
C GLY A 193 -10.00 26.03 17.99
N GLU A 194 -11.14 26.05 18.69
CA GLU A 194 -11.92 24.86 19.04
C GLU A 194 -13.02 24.52 18.02
N GLY A 195 -13.11 25.26 16.91
CA GLY A 195 -14.17 25.12 15.91
C GLY A 195 -14.21 23.74 15.26
N TRP A 196 -13.07 23.07 15.12
CA TRP A 196 -12.96 21.71 14.59
C TRP A 196 -13.79 20.67 15.35
N LEU A 197 -14.06 20.88 16.65
CA LEU A 197 -14.91 20.00 17.46
C LEU A 197 -16.34 19.91 16.91
N LYS A 198 -16.80 20.89 16.10
CA LYS A 198 -18.13 20.85 15.48
C LYS A 198 -18.27 19.72 14.45
N ALA A 199 -17.17 19.35 13.78
CA ALA A 199 -17.15 18.22 12.85
C ALA A 199 -16.93 16.88 13.56
N VAL A 200 -16.61 16.89 14.87
CA VAL A 200 -16.54 15.68 15.69
C VAL A 200 -17.95 15.30 16.15
N LEU A 201 -18.21 13.99 16.18
CA LEU A 201 -19.45 13.42 16.70
C LEU A 201 -19.71 13.93 18.15
N PRO A 202 -20.91 14.40 18.49
CA PRO A 202 -21.20 15.06 19.77
C PRO A 202 -20.72 14.31 21.02
N GLU A 203 -20.83 12.98 21.01
CA GLU A 203 -20.43 12.08 22.08
C GLU A 203 -18.90 12.08 22.31
N ASP A 204 -18.12 12.22 21.25
CA ASP A 204 -16.65 12.16 21.29
C ASP A 204 -16.02 13.53 21.67
N ARG A 205 -16.77 14.63 21.57
CA ARG A 205 -16.24 16.01 21.72
C ARG A 205 -15.59 16.26 23.07
N ALA A 206 -16.24 15.85 24.16
CA ALA A 206 -15.76 16.12 25.51
C ALA A 206 -14.43 15.39 25.80
N GLU A 207 -14.32 14.14 25.35
CA GLU A 207 -13.11 13.35 25.48
C GLU A 207 -11.97 13.91 24.62
N LEU A 208 -12.24 14.21 23.36
CA LEU A 208 -11.23 14.77 22.44
C LEU A 208 -10.76 16.15 22.89
N ALA A 209 -11.65 17.03 23.36
CA ALA A 209 -11.27 18.35 23.89
C ALA A 209 -10.40 18.24 25.15
N ALA A 210 -10.70 17.29 26.04
CA ALA A 210 -9.90 17.02 27.23
C ALA A 210 -8.52 16.43 26.90
N LEU A 211 -8.42 15.63 25.83
CA LEU A 211 -7.15 15.12 25.33
C LEU A 211 -6.31 16.24 24.68
N TRP A 212 -6.95 17.09 23.88
CA TRP A 212 -6.31 18.21 23.17
C TRP A 212 -5.75 19.28 24.12
N SER A 213 -6.41 19.51 25.26
CA SER A 213 -6.01 20.52 26.26
C SER A 213 -4.96 20.05 27.28
N LYS A 214 -4.60 18.76 27.28
CA LYS A 214 -3.56 18.26 28.19
C LYS A 214 -2.18 18.77 27.76
N PRO A 215 -1.37 19.33 28.68
CA PRO A 215 0.02 19.64 28.39
C PRO A 215 0.73 18.32 28.06
N ALA A 216 1.10 18.17 26.80
CA ALA A 216 1.74 16.97 26.35
C ALA A 216 3.12 16.85 27.00
N GLY A 217 3.28 15.83 27.86
CA GLY A 217 4.58 15.50 28.43
C GLY A 217 5.59 15.17 27.34
N LYS A 218 6.88 15.29 27.66
CA LYS A 218 8.04 15.21 26.74
C LYS A 218 8.15 13.97 25.81
N GLN A 219 7.20 13.04 25.79
CA GLN A 219 7.36 11.77 25.04
C GLN A 219 6.08 11.04 24.58
N SER A 220 4.89 11.64 24.68
CA SER A 220 3.66 10.88 24.42
C SER A 220 3.13 11.10 23.01
N SER A 221 3.36 10.15 22.11
CA SER A 221 2.52 10.03 20.92
C SER A 221 1.10 9.70 21.35
N TYR A 222 0.11 10.41 20.83
CA TYR A 222 -1.30 10.13 21.11
C TYR A 222 -1.88 9.30 19.98
N ARG A 223 -2.65 8.27 20.33
CA ARG A 223 -3.50 7.54 19.39
C ARG A 223 -4.90 7.49 19.97
N VAL A 224 -5.85 8.07 19.26
CA VAL A 224 -7.22 8.24 19.76
C VAL A 224 -8.21 7.84 18.68
N HIS A 225 -9.28 7.16 19.09
CA HIS A 225 -10.39 6.83 18.23
C HIS A 225 -11.47 7.90 18.38
N GLY A 226 -12.16 8.21 17.29
CA GLY A 226 -13.34 9.06 17.32
C GLY A 226 -14.08 8.98 16.01
N HIS A 227 -15.10 9.82 15.87
CA HIS A 227 -15.87 9.92 14.65
C HIS A 227 -15.89 11.36 14.16
N ILE A 228 -15.58 11.52 12.87
CA ILE A 228 -15.52 12.82 12.21
C ILE A 228 -16.48 12.86 11.05
N TRP A 229 -17.17 13.98 10.91
CA TRP A 229 -18.05 14.28 9.80
C TRP A 229 -17.28 14.23 8.48
N HIS A 230 -17.76 13.39 7.57
CA HIS A 230 -17.23 13.30 6.22
C HIS A 230 -18.23 13.93 5.26
N ALA A 231 -17.83 15.02 4.59
CA ALA A 231 -18.72 15.82 3.78
C ALA A 231 -19.27 15.06 2.57
N GLU A 232 -18.44 14.27 1.89
CA GLU A 232 -18.83 13.56 0.67
C GLU A 232 -19.86 12.46 0.94
N SER A 233 -19.77 11.78 2.09
CA SER A 233 -20.74 10.74 2.48
C SER A 233 -21.84 11.22 3.43
N GLU A 234 -21.87 12.51 3.75
CA GLU A 234 -22.83 13.16 4.67
C GLU A 234 -23.07 12.35 5.96
N SER A 235 -21.99 11.82 6.55
CA SER A 235 -22.06 10.92 7.69
C SER A 235 -20.80 10.97 8.53
N TYR A 236 -20.91 10.59 9.80
CA TYR A 236 -19.76 10.46 10.68
C TYR A 236 -19.00 9.16 10.38
N ARG A 237 -17.73 9.29 10.03
CA ARG A 237 -16.83 8.16 9.76
C ARG A 237 -15.96 7.87 10.99
N PRO A 238 -15.75 6.60 11.35
CA PRO A 238 -14.77 6.25 12.37
C PRO A 238 -13.37 6.59 11.87
N VAL A 239 -12.62 7.28 12.71
CA VAL A 239 -11.25 7.71 12.42
C VAL A 239 -10.30 7.29 13.53
N ILE A 240 -9.01 7.25 13.18
CA ILE A 240 -7.91 7.17 14.15
C ILE A 240 -7.06 8.42 13.97
N THR A 241 -6.84 9.14 15.08
CA THR A 241 -5.98 10.31 15.13
C THR A 241 -4.66 9.95 15.81
N GLU A 242 -3.55 10.27 15.16
CA GLU A 242 -2.20 10.10 15.68
C GLU A 242 -1.44 11.43 15.68
N ALA A 243 -0.63 11.71 16.70
CA ALA A 243 0.11 12.97 16.80
C ALA A 243 1.51 12.80 17.40
N VAL A 244 2.47 13.56 16.88
CA VAL A 244 3.87 13.59 17.33
C VAL A 244 4.38 15.05 17.46
N PRO A 245 5.24 15.34 18.44
CA PRO A 245 5.88 16.65 18.55
C PRO A 245 7.10 16.77 17.64
N VAL A 246 7.26 17.95 17.05
CA VAL A 246 8.50 18.38 16.38
C VAL A 246 9.27 19.25 17.35
N PHE A 247 10.57 19.01 17.50
CA PHE A 247 11.42 19.73 18.45
C PHE A 247 12.35 20.72 17.75
N ASP A 248 12.69 21.82 18.45
CA ASP A 248 13.76 22.73 18.06
C ASP A 248 15.16 22.19 18.46
N GLN A 249 16.22 22.97 18.21
CA GLN A 249 17.61 22.56 18.51
C GLN A 249 17.88 22.47 20.02
N GLU A 250 17.09 23.19 20.81
CA GLU A 250 17.15 23.24 22.28
C GLU A 250 16.31 22.13 22.94
N GLY A 251 15.60 21.31 22.14
CA GLY A 251 14.76 20.21 22.60
C GLY A 251 13.42 20.65 23.19
N GLN A 252 12.96 21.87 22.90
CA GLN A 252 11.61 22.33 23.16
C GLN A 252 10.69 21.99 22.00
N ILE A 253 9.39 21.84 22.27
CA ILE A 253 8.41 21.58 21.22
C ILE A 253 8.27 22.85 20.36
N LEU A 254 8.48 22.69 19.06
CA LEU A 254 8.29 23.73 18.04
C LEU A 254 6.87 23.71 17.47
N GLU A 255 6.34 22.51 17.20
CA GLU A 255 4.99 22.30 16.68
C GLU A 255 4.53 20.85 16.94
N TRP A 256 3.22 20.61 16.86
CA TRP A 256 2.69 19.25 16.78
C TRP A 256 2.23 18.96 15.36
N VAL A 257 2.52 17.75 14.90
CA VAL A 257 2.07 17.23 13.61
C VAL A 257 1.28 15.96 13.87
N GLY A 258 0.10 15.87 13.27
CA GLY A 258 -0.73 14.69 13.40
C GLY A 258 -1.45 14.30 12.12
N THR A 259 -1.96 13.09 12.12
CA THR A 259 -2.76 12.51 11.06
C THR A 259 -4.11 12.09 11.61
N VAL A 260 -5.14 12.12 10.76
CA VAL A 260 -6.43 11.48 11.02
C VAL A 260 -6.73 10.58 9.83
N SER A 261 -6.85 9.29 10.09
CA SER A 261 -7.09 8.27 9.08
C SER A 261 -8.52 7.75 9.19
N ASP A 262 -9.28 7.81 8.10
CA ASP A 262 -10.58 7.15 7.99
C ASP A 262 -10.38 5.63 7.96
N ILE A 263 -11.01 4.93 8.90
CA ILE A 263 -10.94 3.47 9.04
C ILE A 263 -12.27 2.79 8.74
N HIS A 264 -13.22 3.50 8.13
CA HIS A 264 -14.54 2.94 7.84
C HIS A 264 -14.45 1.71 6.93
N GLU A 265 -13.76 1.82 5.79
CA GLU A 265 -13.63 0.71 4.85
C GLU A 265 -12.91 -0.48 5.47
N GLN A 266 -11.86 -0.22 6.25
CA GLN A 266 -11.14 -1.26 6.98
C GLN A 266 -12.07 -2.00 7.96
N ARG A 267 -12.85 -1.26 8.77
CA ARG A 267 -13.79 -1.86 9.70
C ARG A 267 -14.88 -2.67 9.01
N MET A 268 -15.44 -2.17 7.91
CA MET A 268 -16.45 -2.91 7.14
C MET A 268 -15.89 -4.22 6.57
N ALA A 269 -14.64 -4.22 6.11
CA ALA A 269 -13.97 -5.42 5.65
C ALA A 269 -13.72 -6.43 6.78
N GLU A 270 -13.28 -5.96 7.95
CA GLU A 270 -13.05 -6.78 9.15
C GLU A 270 -14.36 -7.43 9.64
N GLU A 271 -15.45 -6.66 9.71
CA GLU A 271 -16.77 -7.17 10.10
C GLU A 271 -17.32 -8.18 9.10
N SER A 272 -17.20 -7.90 7.79
CA SER A 272 -17.62 -8.82 6.73
C SER A 272 -16.86 -10.15 6.79
N LEU A 273 -15.55 -10.10 7.02
CA LEU A 273 -14.72 -11.29 7.20
C LEU A 273 -15.16 -12.09 8.43
N SER A 274 -15.33 -11.43 9.58
CA SER A 274 -15.76 -12.08 10.82
C SER A 274 -17.14 -12.73 10.67
N ALA A 275 -18.09 -12.07 9.98
CA ALA A 275 -19.39 -12.64 9.68
C ALA A 275 -19.29 -13.87 8.77
N ALA A 276 -18.44 -13.82 7.74
CA ALA A 276 -18.21 -14.96 6.84
C ALA A 276 -17.55 -16.16 7.56
N GLU A 277 -16.60 -15.92 8.46
CA GLU A 277 -15.96 -16.95 9.28
C GLU A 277 -16.94 -17.61 10.26
N ALA A 278 -17.81 -16.80 10.89
CA ALA A 278 -18.84 -17.30 11.78
C ALA A 278 -19.86 -18.17 11.03
N GLU A 279 -20.28 -17.74 9.84
CA GLU A 279 -21.20 -18.50 8.99
C GLU A 279 -20.55 -19.80 8.48
N SER A 280 -19.29 -19.75 8.03
CA SER A 280 -18.55 -20.95 7.62
C SER A 280 -18.40 -21.96 8.76
N SER A 281 -18.10 -21.47 9.97
CA SER A 281 -17.99 -22.29 11.17
C SER A 281 -19.33 -22.94 11.53
N ARG A 282 -20.44 -22.21 11.37
CA ARG A 282 -21.79 -22.71 11.59
C ARG A 282 -22.14 -23.81 10.58
N GLN A 283 -21.93 -23.56 9.29
CA GLN A 283 -22.21 -24.54 8.22
C GLN A 283 -21.40 -25.82 8.41
N LYS A 284 -20.11 -25.69 8.78
CA LYS A 284 -19.26 -26.86 9.06
C LYS A 284 -19.82 -27.71 10.21
N ARG A 285 -20.21 -27.07 11.32
CA ARG A 285 -20.76 -27.76 12.50
C ARG A 285 -22.11 -28.44 12.19
N GLU A 286 -22.94 -27.80 11.37
CA GLU A 286 -24.20 -28.39 10.91
C GLU A 286 -23.97 -29.67 10.08
N LEU A 287 -23.05 -29.62 9.11
CA LEU A 287 -22.69 -30.79 8.30
C LEU A 287 -22.09 -31.92 9.13
N GLU A 288 -21.22 -31.60 10.10
CA GLU A 288 -20.65 -32.59 11.03
C GLU A 288 -21.74 -33.26 11.88
N LEU A 289 -22.69 -32.49 12.40
CA LEU A 289 -23.81 -33.03 13.18
C LEU A 289 -24.70 -33.96 12.34
N ILE A 290 -25.04 -33.56 11.11
CA ILE A 290 -25.82 -34.40 10.19
C ILE A 290 -25.07 -35.71 9.89
N TYR A 291 -23.76 -35.63 9.65
CA TYR A 291 -22.93 -36.79 9.36
C TYR A 291 -22.85 -37.76 10.55
N ASP A 292 -22.60 -37.25 11.76
CA ASP A 292 -22.42 -38.05 12.97
C ASP A 292 -23.74 -38.65 13.49
N THR A 293 -24.87 -37.94 13.37
CA THR A 293 -26.18 -38.39 13.89
C THR A 293 -27.05 -39.14 12.89
N ALA A 294 -26.61 -39.25 11.63
CA ALA A 294 -27.36 -39.97 10.61
C ALA A 294 -27.66 -41.43 11.03
N PRO A 295 -28.91 -41.91 10.91
CA PRO A 295 -29.30 -43.29 11.24
C PRO A 295 -28.82 -44.30 10.19
N VAL A 296 -27.92 -43.89 9.30
CA VAL A 296 -27.25 -44.72 8.31
C VAL A 296 -25.75 -44.61 8.52
N GLY A 297 -25.04 -45.71 8.32
CA GLY A 297 -23.60 -45.71 8.31
C GLY A 297 -23.09 -44.91 7.12
N MET A 298 -22.17 -43.98 7.33
CA MET A 298 -21.54 -43.18 6.28
C MET A 298 -20.03 -43.34 6.37
N GLY A 299 -19.38 -43.52 5.22
CA GLY A 299 -17.93 -43.64 5.13
C GLY A 299 -17.39 -42.97 3.88
N LEU A 300 -16.12 -42.62 3.90
CA LEU A 300 -15.38 -42.16 2.72
C LEU A 300 -14.04 -42.87 2.70
N VAL A 301 -13.70 -43.49 1.58
CA VAL A 301 -12.40 -44.14 1.37
C VAL A 301 -11.62 -43.49 0.22
N ASP A 302 -10.29 -43.57 0.30
CA ASP A 302 -9.38 -43.23 -0.80
C ASP A 302 -9.22 -44.41 -1.79
N ARG A 303 -8.35 -44.24 -2.79
CA ARG A 303 -8.05 -45.25 -3.82
C ARG A 303 -7.35 -46.49 -3.30
N GLU A 304 -6.69 -46.39 -2.17
CA GLU A 304 -6.08 -47.49 -1.43
C GLU A 304 -7.09 -48.16 -0.47
N TYR A 305 -8.37 -47.80 -0.58
CA TYR A 305 -9.50 -48.29 0.21
C TYR A 305 -9.39 -47.97 1.70
N ARG A 306 -8.60 -46.96 2.08
CA ARG A 306 -8.42 -46.53 3.46
C ARG A 306 -9.52 -45.56 3.85
N TYR A 307 -10.09 -45.73 5.04
CA TYR A 307 -11.08 -44.76 5.53
C TYR A 307 -10.45 -43.40 5.77
N LEU A 308 -10.95 -42.39 5.05
CA LEU A 308 -10.68 -40.97 5.31
C LEU A 308 -11.69 -40.39 6.29
N ARG A 309 -12.93 -40.87 6.24
CA ARG A 309 -14.01 -40.53 7.18
C ARG A 309 -14.93 -41.71 7.43
N ILE A 310 -15.49 -41.75 8.62
CA ILE A 310 -16.52 -42.69 9.04
C ILE A 310 -17.37 -42.05 10.14
N ASN A 311 -18.70 -42.21 10.08
CA ASN A 311 -19.58 -41.77 11.15
C ASN A 311 -19.79 -42.86 12.21
N ASP A 312 -20.35 -42.47 13.35
CA ASP A 312 -20.52 -43.37 14.50
C ASP A 312 -21.47 -44.53 14.21
N THR A 313 -22.45 -44.33 13.32
CA THR A 313 -23.36 -45.40 12.90
C THR A 313 -22.64 -46.50 12.13
N LEU A 314 -21.75 -46.16 11.18
CA LEU A 314 -20.99 -47.17 10.43
C LEU A 314 -19.95 -47.86 11.32
N ALA A 315 -19.28 -47.11 12.20
CA ALA A 315 -18.36 -47.68 13.18
C ALA A 315 -19.06 -48.73 14.06
N ARG A 316 -20.29 -48.45 14.51
CA ARG A 316 -21.13 -49.38 15.28
C ARG A 316 -21.60 -50.59 14.48
N ILE A 317 -21.95 -50.41 13.20
CA ILE A 317 -22.30 -51.52 12.29
C ILE A 317 -21.10 -52.47 12.14
N ASN A 318 -19.89 -51.91 12.02
CA ASN A 318 -18.67 -52.70 11.91
C ASN A 318 -18.26 -53.32 13.26
N GLY A 319 -18.56 -52.66 14.38
CA GLY A 319 -18.23 -53.11 15.73
C GLY A 319 -16.84 -52.70 16.21
N ILE A 320 -16.25 -51.70 15.56
CA ILE A 320 -14.90 -51.20 15.82
C ILE A 320 -15.01 -49.70 16.16
N PRO A 321 -14.22 -49.14 17.10
CA PRO A 321 -14.21 -47.70 17.36
C PRO A 321 -13.89 -46.87 16.12
N ARG A 322 -14.43 -45.66 16.02
CA ARG A 322 -14.25 -44.77 14.86
C ARG A 322 -12.77 -44.48 14.58
N GLU A 323 -12.02 -44.22 15.63
CA GLU A 323 -10.59 -43.87 15.59
C GLU A 323 -9.74 -45.00 14.99
N GLU A 324 -10.15 -46.25 15.25
CA GLU A 324 -9.47 -47.44 14.73
C GLU A 324 -9.80 -47.72 13.26
N HIS A 325 -10.78 -47.04 12.65
CA HIS A 325 -11.04 -47.18 11.22
C HIS A 325 -10.16 -46.27 10.36
N LEU A 326 -9.89 -45.05 10.83
CA LEU A 326 -9.24 -44.01 10.02
C LEU A 326 -7.85 -44.45 9.56
N GLY A 327 -7.56 -44.31 8.27
CA GLY A 327 -6.31 -44.72 7.62
C GLY A 327 -6.16 -46.22 7.38
N ARG A 328 -7.07 -47.07 7.87
CA ARG A 328 -7.04 -48.52 7.66
C ARG A 328 -7.88 -48.93 6.46
N VAL A 329 -7.45 -50.00 5.80
CA VAL A 329 -8.10 -50.57 4.62
C VAL A 329 -9.45 -51.17 5.03
N CYS A 330 -10.53 -50.75 4.38
CA CYS A 330 -11.89 -51.11 4.80
C CYS A 330 -12.15 -52.62 4.79
N PHE A 331 -11.56 -53.37 3.86
CA PHE A 331 -11.71 -54.82 3.74
C PHE A 331 -11.06 -55.61 4.88
N GLU A 332 -9.99 -55.07 5.48
CA GLU A 332 -9.31 -55.71 6.63
C GLU A 332 -10.14 -55.63 7.90
N LEU A 333 -10.99 -54.61 8.02
CA LEU A 333 -11.82 -54.35 9.19
C LEU A 333 -13.10 -55.20 9.20
N VAL A 334 -13.59 -55.61 8.02
CA VAL A 334 -14.80 -56.42 7.88
C VAL A 334 -14.55 -57.63 6.94
N PRO A 335 -13.65 -58.56 7.32
CA PRO A 335 -13.24 -59.66 6.45
C PRO A 335 -14.38 -60.58 6.04
N GLY A 336 -15.40 -60.74 6.88
CA GLY A 336 -16.57 -61.59 6.60
C GLY A 336 -17.46 -61.12 5.44
N ILE A 337 -17.26 -59.90 4.95
CA ILE A 337 -17.97 -59.33 3.78
C ILE A 337 -17.03 -58.75 2.71
N ALA A 338 -15.71 -58.81 2.92
CA ALA A 338 -14.71 -58.19 2.06
C ALA A 338 -14.85 -58.60 0.57
N ASP A 339 -15.02 -59.89 0.29
CA ASP A 339 -15.15 -60.42 -1.09
C ASP A 339 -16.40 -59.91 -1.81
N ARG A 340 -17.43 -59.51 -1.05
CA ARG A 340 -18.67 -58.94 -1.60
C ARG A 340 -18.57 -57.43 -1.79
N LEU A 341 -17.81 -56.74 -0.94
CA LEU A 341 -17.64 -55.29 -1.01
C LEU A 341 -16.62 -54.86 -2.07
N LYS A 342 -15.50 -55.60 -2.21
CA LYS A 342 -14.38 -55.22 -3.07
C LYS A 342 -14.77 -55.01 -4.54
N PRO A 343 -15.54 -55.89 -5.19
CA PRO A 343 -15.97 -55.68 -6.58
C PRO A 343 -16.81 -54.40 -6.75
N LEU A 344 -17.59 -54.01 -5.73
CA LEU A 344 -18.44 -52.82 -5.78
C LEU A 344 -17.60 -51.53 -5.74
N TYR A 345 -16.57 -51.49 -4.89
CA TYR A 345 -15.63 -50.37 -4.88
C TYR A 345 -14.81 -50.30 -6.17
N GLU A 346 -14.30 -51.44 -6.66
CA GLU A 346 -13.55 -51.52 -7.92
C GLU A 346 -14.38 -51.01 -9.10
N GLN A 347 -15.66 -51.40 -9.18
CA GLN A 347 -16.59 -50.89 -10.19
C GLN A 347 -16.69 -49.36 -10.13
N VAL A 348 -16.87 -48.77 -8.95
CA VAL A 348 -17.03 -47.30 -8.81
C VAL A 348 -15.74 -46.57 -9.18
N PHE A 349 -14.57 -47.07 -8.74
CA PHE A 349 -13.28 -46.46 -9.09
C PHE A 349 -12.95 -46.57 -10.58
N GLN A 350 -13.27 -47.71 -11.22
CA GLN A 350 -12.97 -47.94 -12.64
C GLN A 350 -13.94 -47.22 -13.57
N THR A 351 -15.23 -47.21 -13.25
CA THR A 351 -16.28 -46.72 -14.16
C THR A 351 -16.71 -45.28 -13.86
N GLY A 352 -16.46 -44.79 -12.63
CA GLY A 352 -17.02 -43.53 -12.16
C GLY A 352 -18.54 -43.53 -12.03
N GLN A 353 -19.19 -44.71 -12.05
CA GLN A 353 -20.63 -44.84 -11.86
C GLN A 353 -20.95 -45.28 -10.43
N ALA A 354 -22.02 -44.71 -9.87
CA ALA A 354 -22.48 -45.07 -8.53
C ALA A 354 -23.13 -46.45 -8.52
N VAL A 355 -22.81 -47.26 -7.50
CA VAL A 355 -23.52 -48.49 -7.18
C VAL A 355 -24.59 -48.15 -6.15
N LYS A 356 -25.86 -48.47 -6.42
CA LYS A 356 -26.98 -48.11 -5.55
C LYS A 356 -27.81 -49.33 -5.20
N ASN A 357 -28.41 -49.32 -4.00
CA ASN A 357 -29.34 -50.30 -3.49
C ASN A 357 -28.82 -51.75 -3.57
N HIS A 358 -27.54 -51.96 -3.31
CA HIS A 358 -26.96 -53.30 -3.35
C HIS A 358 -27.11 -53.96 -1.98
N GLU A 359 -27.69 -55.16 -1.92
CA GLU A 359 -27.82 -55.92 -0.67
C GLU A 359 -26.56 -56.77 -0.44
N VAL A 360 -25.90 -56.57 0.70
CA VAL A 360 -24.75 -57.37 1.12
C VAL A 360 -25.13 -58.10 2.39
N ARG A 361 -25.02 -59.43 2.36
CA ARG A 361 -25.17 -60.27 3.56
C ARG A 361 -23.80 -60.70 4.09
N GLY A 362 -23.70 -60.91 5.39
CA GLY A 362 -22.54 -61.54 6.01
C GLY A 362 -22.39 -61.13 7.46
N LYS A 363 -21.15 -61.16 7.95
CA LYS A 363 -20.83 -60.90 9.36
C LYS A 363 -19.82 -59.75 9.47
N THR A 364 -20.02 -58.90 10.47
CA THR A 364 -19.07 -57.87 10.89
C THR A 364 -18.56 -58.22 12.29
N PRO A 365 -17.42 -57.66 12.73
CA PRO A 365 -16.93 -57.81 14.11
C PRO A 365 -17.95 -57.44 15.20
N ALA A 366 -18.97 -56.64 14.88
CA ALA A 366 -20.07 -56.31 15.81
C ALA A 366 -20.90 -57.52 16.26
N SER A 367 -21.03 -58.56 15.43
CA SER A 367 -21.87 -59.72 15.74
C SER A 367 -21.55 -60.94 14.88
N ASP A 368 -21.56 -62.11 15.51
CA ASP A 368 -21.43 -63.40 14.81
C ASP A 368 -22.70 -63.85 14.06
N LYS A 369 -23.80 -63.10 14.19
CA LYS A 369 -25.03 -63.36 13.42
C LYS A 369 -24.90 -62.80 12.02
N GLU A 370 -25.41 -63.55 11.04
CA GLU A 370 -25.51 -63.02 9.68
C GLU A 370 -26.53 -61.88 9.64
N ARG A 371 -26.14 -60.75 9.06
CA ARG A 371 -26.96 -59.57 8.86
C ARG A 371 -27.02 -59.19 7.40
N CYS A 372 -27.99 -58.35 7.05
CA CYS A 372 -28.17 -57.82 5.71
C CYS A 372 -28.06 -56.30 5.71
N TRP A 373 -27.18 -55.75 4.87
CA TRP A 373 -26.99 -54.32 4.72
C TRP A 373 -27.32 -53.87 3.31
N LEU A 374 -28.03 -52.75 3.19
CA LEU A 374 -28.21 -52.03 1.95
C LEU A 374 -27.06 -51.03 1.80
N VAL A 375 -26.22 -51.21 0.78
CA VAL A 375 -25.06 -50.35 0.53
C VAL A 375 -25.26 -49.52 -0.73
N ASN A 376 -24.79 -48.26 -0.66
CA ASN A 376 -24.65 -47.39 -1.81
C ASN A 376 -23.24 -46.82 -1.84
N TYR A 377 -22.62 -46.79 -3.01
CA TYR A 377 -21.29 -46.25 -3.26
C TYR A 377 -21.36 -45.17 -4.32
N HIS A 378 -20.90 -43.97 -3.97
CA HIS A 378 -20.89 -42.80 -4.84
C HIS A 378 -19.45 -42.33 -5.08
N PRO A 379 -19.07 -42.04 -6.35
CA PRO A 379 -17.74 -41.55 -6.68
C PRO A 379 -17.56 -40.11 -6.21
N MET A 380 -16.41 -39.81 -5.61
CA MET A 380 -15.95 -38.46 -5.33
C MET A 380 -14.93 -38.07 -6.39
N THR A 381 -15.24 -37.04 -7.19
CA THR A 381 -14.43 -36.64 -8.34
C THR A 381 -13.69 -35.32 -8.12
N HIS A 382 -12.50 -35.21 -8.71
CA HIS A 382 -11.80 -33.95 -8.88
C HIS A 382 -12.41 -33.16 -10.04
N LYS A 383 -12.04 -31.88 -10.20
CA LYS A 383 -12.50 -31.03 -11.32
C LYS A 383 -12.14 -31.59 -12.71
N ASN A 384 -11.10 -32.42 -12.80
CA ASN A 384 -10.66 -33.10 -14.04
C ASN A 384 -11.47 -34.37 -14.36
N GLY A 385 -12.46 -34.74 -13.53
CA GLY A 385 -13.29 -35.94 -13.72
C GLY A 385 -12.70 -37.23 -13.11
N GLU A 386 -11.50 -37.18 -12.54
CA GLU A 386 -10.88 -38.33 -11.90
C GLU A 386 -11.55 -38.66 -10.55
N VAL A 387 -11.91 -39.93 -10.34
CA VAL A 387 -12.47 -40.42 -9.07
C VAL A 387 -11.34 -40.58 -8.05
N TRP A 388 -11.31 -39.75 -7.00
CA TRP A 388 -10.26 -39.80 -5.96
C TRP A 388 -10.69 -40.57 -4.71
N GLY A 389 -11.99 -40.77 -4.51
CA GLY A 389 -12.52 -41.49 -3.38
C GLY A 389 -13.92 -42.02 -3.62
N VAL A 390 -14.40 -42.85 -2.70
CA VAL A 390 -15.76 -43.42 -2.75
C VAL A 390 -16.46 -43.16 -1.42
N SER A 391 -17.59 -42.47 -1.50
CA SER A 391 -18.50 -42.26 -0.37
C SER A 391 -19.47 -43.44 -0.28
N SER A 392 -19.60 -44.01 0.92
CA SER A 392 -20.47 -45.13 1.20
C SER A 392 -21.61 -44.73 2.13
N THR A 393 -22.81 -45.23 1.85
CA THR A 393 -23.91 -45.27 2.81
C THR A 393 -24.33 -46.71 3.04
N VAL A 394 -24.51 -47.09 4.30
CA VAL A 394 -24.76 -48.47 4.74
C VAL A 394 -25.92 -48.46 5.72
N GLN A 395 -27.01 -49.13 5.37
CA GLN A 395 -28.17 -49.27 6.23
C GLN A 395 -28.33 -50.73 6.64
N ASP A 396 -28.42 -51.03 7.93
CA ASP A 396 -28.82 -52.36 8.40
C ASP A 396 -30.30 -52.56 8.12
N ILE A 397 -30.61 -53.48 7.21
CA ILE A 397 -31.97 -53.82 6.79
C ILE A 397 -32.39 -55.20 7.30
N THR A 398 -31.65 -55.79 8.24
CA THR A 398 -31.89 -57.17 8.73
C THR A 398 -33.32 -57.32 9.25
N ALA A 399 -33.74 -56.44 10.19
CA ALA A 399 -35.09 -56.48 10.75
C ALA A 399 -36.18 -56.30 9.67
N ARG A 400 -35.92 -55.45 8.67
CA ARG A 400 -36.83 -55.26 7.54
C ARG A 400 -36.97 -56.53 6.71
N LYS A 401 -35.86 -57.22 6.39
CA LYS A 401 -35.88 -58.48 5.63
C LYS A 401 -36.55 -59.61 6.41
N GLU A 402 -36.34 -59.67 7.73
CA GLU A 402 -37.02 -60.63 8.61
C GLU A 402 -38.55 -60.40 8.62
N MET A 403 -38.99 -59.14 8.67
CA MET A 403 -40.41 -58.79 8.58
C MET A 403 -41.01 -59.10 7.19
N GLU A 404 -40.28 -58.79 6.11
CA GLU A 404 -40.72 -59.10 4.75
C GLU A 404 -40.89 -60.61 4.54
N GLU A 405 -39.95 -61.43 5.05
CA GLU A 405 -40.04 -62.89 4.94
C GLU A 405 -41.18 -63.46 5.81
N ALA A 406 -41.32 -62.99 7.05
CA ALA A 406 -42.40 -63.40 7.93
C ALA A 406 -43.78 -63.06 7.35
N LEU A 407 -43.91 -61.88 6.71
CA LEU A 407 -45.13 -61.49 6.01
C LEU A 407 -45.39 -62.41 4.81
N ARG A 408 -44.38 -62.69 3.99
CA ARG A 408 -44.48 -63.59 2.83
C ARG A 408 -44.93 -65.00 3.25
N GLU A 409 -44.36 -65.55 4.32
CA GLU A 409 -44.79 -66.84 4.86
C GLU A 409 -46.24 -66.81 5.35
N SER A 410 -46.64 -65.73 6.02
CA SER A 410 -48.00 -65.55 6.52
C SER A 410 -49.01 -65.46 5.36
N GLU A 411 -48.70 -64.69 4.31
CA GLU A 411 -49.52 -64.59 3.10
C GLU A 411 -49.66 -65.95 2.39
N GLN A 412 -48.56 -66.70 2.28
CA GLN A 412 -48.58 -68.03 1.66
C GLN A 412 -49.45 -69.01 2.47
N LYS A 413 -49.33 -69.02 3.80
CA LYS A 413 -50.18 -69.84 4.69
C LYS A 413 -51.65 -69.44 4.58
N ALA A 414 -51.95 -68.15 4.56
CA ALA A 414 -53.32 -67.64 4.42
C ALA A 414 -53.93 -68.02 3.06
N SER A 415 -53.15 -67.90 1.98
CA SER A 415 -53.57 -68.26 0.62
C SER A 415 -53.86 -69.77 0.50
N GLN A 416 -52.98 -70.62 1.04
CA GLN A 416 -53.20 -72.07 1.08
C GLN A 416 -54.43 -72.45 1.90
N ALA A 417 -54.64 -71.84 3.06
CA ALA A 417 -55.83 -72.08 3.88
C ALA A 417 -57.13 -71.67 3.15
N ASN A 418 -57.10 -70.56 2.41
CA ASN A 418 -58.26 -70.09 1.65
C ASN A 418 -58.61 -71.01 0.47
N LEU A 419 -57.58 -71.54 -0.23
CA LEU A 419 -57.77 -72.54 -1.28
C LEU A 419 -58.35 -73.84 -0.72
N ALA A 420 -57.78 -74.37 0.36
CA ALA A 420 -58.28 -75.59 1.01
C ALA A 420 -59.73 -75.43 1.50
N LYS A 421 -60.08 -74.27 2.06
CA LYS A 421 -61.47 -73.94 2.44
C LYS A 421 -62.41 -73.95 1.23
N SER A 422 -61.99 -73.37 0.12
CA SER A 422 -62.80 -73.31 -1.11
C SER A 422 -63.02 -74.70 -1.71
N GLU A 423 -61.97 -75.52 -1.76
CA GLU A 423 -62.04 -76.91 -2.21
C GLU A 423 -62.95 -77.76 -1.31
N PHE A 424 -62.81 -77.62 0.02
CA PHE A 424 -63.69 -78.30 0.97
C PHE A 424 -65.16 -77.92 0.77
N LEU A 425 -65.48 -76.62 0.66
CA LEU A 425 -66.86 -76.16 0.45
C LEU A 425 -67.43 -76.65 -0.89
N ALA A 426 -66.63 -76.68 -1.95
CA ALA A 426 -67.02 -77.21 -3.24
C ALA A 426 -67.32 -78.72 -3.17
N ASN A 427 -66.43 -79.50 -2.55
CA ASN A 427 -66.60 -80.94 -2.36
C ASN A 427 -67.80 -81.26 -1.46
N MET A 428 -67.95 -80.58 -0.33
CA MET A 428 -69.12 -80.76 0.55
C MET A 428 -70.43 -80.42 -0.14
N SER A 429 -70.46 -79.35 -0.94
CA SER A 429 -71.65 -79.01 -1.72
C SER A 429 -72.00 -80.10 -2.74
N HIS A 430 -71.00 -80.74 -3.36
CA HIS A 430 -71.21 -81.84 -4.28
C HIS A 430 -71.70 -83.11 -3.56
N GLU A 431 -71.09 -83.45 -2.43
CA GLU A 431 -71.42 -84.61 -1.58
C GLU A 431 -72.82 -84.48 -0.94
N ILE A 432 -73.25 -83.28 -0.56
CA ILE A 432 -74.59 -83.04 0.00
C ILE A 432 -75.66 -83.03 -1.11
N ARG A 433 -75.37 -82.46 -2.27
CA ARG A 433 -76.34 -82.35 -3.38
C ARG A 433 -76.75 -83.71 -3.91
N THR A 434 -75.84 -84.68 -3.93
CA THR A 434 -76.09 -86.02 -4.47
C THR A 434 -77.22 -86.78 -3.74
N PRO A 435 -77.15 -87.00 -2.41
CA PRO A 435 -78.25 -87.62 -1.66
C PRO A 435 -79.49 -86.73 -1.60
N MET A 436 -79.34 -85.40 -1.53
CA MET A 436 -80.46 -84.45 -1.52
C MET A 436 -81.28 -84.51 -2.80
N ALA A 437 -80.62 -84.58 -3.97
CA ALA A 437 -81.29 -84.79 -5.25
C ALA A 437 -82.05 -86.12 -5.29
N ALA A 438 -81.50 -87.18 -4.66
CA ALA A 438 -82.21 -88.45 -4.53
C ALA A 438 -83.44 -88.35 -3.61
N VAL A 439 -83.32 -87.72 -2.44
CA VAL A 439 -84.43 -87.50 -1.50
C VAL A 439 -85.54 -86.67 -2.13
N LEU A 440 -85.19 -85.57 -2.81
CA LEU A 440 -86.14 -84.72 -3.54
C LEU A 440 -86.81 -85.48 -4.69
N GLY A 441 -86.06 -86.31 -5.42
CA GLY A 441 -86.61 -87.19 -6.46
C GLY A 441 -87.63 -88.19 -5.91
N TYR A 442 -87.34 -88.84 -4.78
CA TYR A 442 -88.30 -89.72 -4.12
C TYR A 442 -89.49 -88.97 -3.53
N ALA A 443 -89.29 -87.76 -2.99
CA ALA A 443 -90.37 -86.89 -2.52
C ALA A 443 -91.34 -86.52 -3.66
N ASP A 444 -90.82 -86.26 -4.87
CA ASP A 444 -91.64 -85.99 -6.06
C ASP A 444 -92.50 -87.19 -6.47
N VAL A 445 -91.95 -88.40 -6.39
CA VAL A 445 -92.73 -89.63 -6.64
C VAL A 445 -93.84 -89.80 -5.60
N LEU A 446 -93.53 -89.56 -4.32
CA LEU A 446 -94.50 -89.67 -3.22
C LEU A 446 -95.64 -88.66 -3.34
N LEU A 447 -95.35 -87.42 -3.76
CA LEU A 447 -96.37 -86.37 -4.00
C LEU A 447 -97.43 -86.82 -5.02
N GLY A 448 -97.06 -87.63 -6.01
CA GLY A 448 -98.00 -88.17 -6.99
C GLY A 448 -98.92 -89.26 -6.46
N HIS A 449 -98.68 -89.80 -5.26
CA HIS A 449 -99.41 -90.97 -4.72
C HIS A 449 -100.07 -90.72 -3.35
N LEU A 450 -99.78 -89.59 -2.70
CA LEU A 450 -100.38 -89.22 -1.42
C LEU A 450 -101.71 -88.48 -1.62
N THR A 451 -102.72 -88.80 -0.80
CA THR A 451 -104.05 -88.17 -0.81
C THR A 451 -104.42 -87.49 0.50
N ASP A 452 -103.66 -87.74 1.57
CA ASP A 452 -103.84 -87.12 2.88
C ASP A 452 -103.20 -85.71 2.93
N PRO A 453 -103.96 -84.65 3.30
CA PRO A 453 -103.49 -83.26 3.24
C PRO A 453 -102.27 -82.97 4.12
N ASP A 454 -102.18 -83.58 5.30
CA ASP A 454 -101.09 -83.34 6.25
C ASP A 454 -99.79 -84.00 5.74
N ASN A 455 -99.89 -85.21 5.18
CA ASN A 455 -98.75 -85.89 4.55
C ASN A 455 -98.25 -85.15 3.30
N LEU A 456 -99.15 -84.63 2.47
CA LEU A 456 -98.80 -83.78 1.32
C LEU A 456 -98.02 -82.54 1.77
N ASN A 457 -98.47 -81.89 2.84
CA ASN A 457 -97.82 -80.71 3.38
C ASN A 457 -96.40 -81.02 3.89
N CYS A 458 -96.21 -82.16 4.57
CA CYS A 458 -94.89 -82.61 5.02
C CYS A 458 -93.91 -82.81 3.86
N VAL A 459 -94.32 -83.48 2.78
CA VAL A 459 -93.45 -83.71 1.62
C VAL A 459 -93.17 -82.40 0.87
N MET A 460 -94.13 -81.47 0.79
CA MET A 460 -93.90 -80.13 0.25
C MET A 460 -92.91 -79.31 1.08
N ILE A 461 -92.95 -79.42 2.41
CA ILE A 461 -91.97 -78.77 3.29
C ILE A 461 -90.56 -79.34 3.07
N MET A 462 -90.43 -80.67 2.94
CA MET A 462 -89.14 -81.30 2.62
C MET A 462 -88.58 -80.77 1.29
N LYS A 463 -89.42 -80.65 0.25
CA LYS A 463 -89.01 -80.12 -1.05
C LYS A 463 -88.62 -78.64 -1.01
N ARG A 464 -89.31 -77.84 -0.21
CA ARG A 464 -89.04 -76.40 -0.08
C ARG A 464 -87.69 -76.11 0.57
N ASN A 465 -87.27 -76.95 1.52
CA ASN A 465 -86.09 -76.67 2.33
C ASN A 465 -84.77 -77.15 1.72
N GLY A 466 -84.82 -77.87 0.59
CA GLY A 466 -83.65 -78.43 -0.08
C GLY A 466 -83.26 -79.76 0.51
#